data_AF-A0AB39KZ14-F1
#
_entry.id   AF-A0AB39KZ14-F1
#
_cell.length_a   1.000
_cell.length_b   1.000
_cell.length_c   1.000
_cell.angle_alpha   90.00
_cell.angle_beta   90.00
_cell.angle_gamma   90.00
#
_symmetry.space_group_name_H-M   'P 1'
#
loop_
_entity.id
_entity.type
_entity.pdbx_description
1 polymer ?
#
loop_
_entity_poly.entity_id
_entity_poly.type
_entity_poly.pdbx_seq_one_letter_code
_entity_poly.pdbx_strand_id
1 'polypeptide(L)' 'MRHLFSTPFRSEPEPVIFDHEEVARAFIGRLTGLVDELDHAATVLRADAPATARHMALVSQQMAALALTALETWPTTHRP' A
#
# COMPACT_ATOMS: atom_id res chain seq x y z
N MET A 1 57.63 -4.88 2.31
CA MET A 1 56.72 -4.23 1.36
C MET A 1 55.28 -4.55 1.78
N ARG A 2 54.52 -3.56 2.24
CA ARG A 2 53.12 -3.71 2.66
C ARG A 2 52.25 -3.21 1.51
N HIS A 3 51.55 -4.10 0.81
CA HIS A 3 50.60 -3.72 -0.23
C HIS A 3 49.31 -3.24 0.44
N LEU A 4 49.10 -1.92 0.45
CA LEU A 4 47.82 -1.31 0.78
C LEU A 4 46.93 -1.44 -0.46
N PHE A 5 46.04 -2.44 -0.47
CA PHE A 5 44.94 -2.49 -1.43
C PHE A 5 43.90 -1.45 -0.99
N SER A 6 44.00 -0.24 -1.56
CA SER A 6 42.91 0.73 -1.55
C SER A 6 41.81 0.16 -2.46
N THR A 7 40.69 -0.28 -1.87
CA THR A 7 39.49 -0.64 -2.64
C THR A 7 38.83 0.64 -3.14
N PRO A 8 38.82 0.92 -4.46
CA PRO A 8 38.11 2.06 -4.97
C PRO A 8 36.63 1.66 -5.13
N PHE A 9 35.73 2.51 -4.66
CA PHE A 9 34.28 2.41 -4.87
C PHE A 9 33.57 1.24 -4.19
N ARG A 10 33.43 1.30 -2.87
CA ARG A 10 32.17 0.85 -2.26
C ARG A 10 31.18 2.00 -2.45
N SER A 11 30.51 2.04 -3.60
CA SER A 11 29.29 2.84 -3.73
C SER A 11 28.29 2.21 -2.78
N GLU A 12 28.09 2.81 -1.61
CA GLU A 12 26.89 2.52 -0.84
C GLU A 12 25.71 2.73 -1.80
N PRO A 13 24.76 1.77 -1.89
CA PRO A 13 23.57 2.00 -2.69
C PRO A 13 22.91 3.23 -2.10
N GLU A 14 22.93 4.32 -2.86
CA GLU A 14 22.26 5.56 -2.51
C GLU A 14 20.82 5.16 -2.15
N PRO A 15 20.36 5.43 -0.92
CA PRO A 15 19.02 5.02 -0.52
C PRO A 15 18.08 5.67 -1.52
N VAL A 16 17.31 4.85 -2.23
CA VAL A 16 16.24 5.37 -3.09
C VAL A 16 15.23 5.99 -2.14
N ILE A 17 15.39 7.29 -1.89
CA ILE A 17 14.42 8.10 -1.17
C ILE A 17 13.26 8.26 -2.15
N PHE A 18 12.37 7.28 -2.15
CA PHE A 18 11.05 7.52 -2.69
C PHE A 18 10.45 8.66 -1.88
N ASP A 19 9.74 9.57 -2.53
CA ASP A 19 8.84 10.47 -1.83
C ASP A 19 7.70 9.59 -1.26
N HIS A 20 7.99 8.95 -0.12
CA HIS A 20 7.16 7.93 0.50
C HIS A 20 5.77 8.47 0.77
N GLU A 21 5.64 9.79 0.95
CA GLU A 21 4.37 10.47 1.13
C GLU A 21 3.56 10.53 -0.17
N GLU A 22 4.18 10.88 -1.31
CA GLU A 22 3.49 10.90 -2.60
C GLU A 22 3.04 9.48 -3.02
N VAL A 23 3.90 8.49 -2.82
CA VAL A 23 3.58 7.08 -3.08
C VAL A 23 2.46 6.59 -2.16
N ALA A 24 2.51 6.92 -0.86
CA ALA A 24 1.46 6.56 0.09
C ALA A 24 0.12 7.23 -0.28
N ARG A 25 0.14 8.51 -0.68
CA ARG A 25 -1.06 9.24 -1.10
C ARG A 25 -1.67 8.64 -2.36
N ALA A 26 -0.85 8.28 -3.35
CA ALA A 26 -1.31 7.62 -4.57
C ALA A 26 -1.87 6.22 -4.27
N PHE A 27 -1.23 5.47 -3.37
CA PHE A 27 -1.70 4.16 -2.94
C PHE A 27 -3.06 4.24 -2.23
N ILE A 28 -3.20 5.16 -1.27
CA ILE A 28 -4.48 5.40 -0.56
C ILE A 28 -5.57 5.76 -1.56
N GLY A 29 -5.30 6.69 -2.49
CA GLY A 29 -6.29 7.10 -3.49
C GLY A 29 -6.77 5.95 -4.38
N ARG A 30 -5.85 5.07 -4.82
CA ARG A 30 -6.20 3.87 -5.61
C ARG A 30 -7.00 2.86 -4.79
N LEU A 31 -6.64 2.70 -3.52
CA LEU A 31 -7.31 1.76 -2.62
C LEU A 31 -8.74 2.21 -2.29
N THR A 32 -8.95 3.51 -2.06
CA THR A 32 -10.28 4.09 -1.90
C THR A 32 -11.13 3.87 -3.16
N GLY A 33 -10.57 4.13 -4.34
CA GLY A 33 -11.28 3.88 -5.60
C GLY A 33 -11.68 2.41 -5.79
N LEU A 34 -10.79 1.47 -5.43
CA LEU A 34 -11.10 0.04 -5.48
C LEU A 34 -12.26 -0.34 -4.53
N VAL A 35 -12.28 0.20 -3.32
CA VAL A 35 -13.36 -0.03 -2.35
C VAL A 35 -14.70 0.48 -2.91
N ASP A 36 -14.71 1.70 -3.46
CA ASP A 36 -15.91 2.29 -4.06
C ASP A 36 -16.43 1.46 -5.25
N GLU A 37 -15.53 0.97 -6.11
CA GLU A 37 -15.88 0.13 -7.26
C GLU A 37 -16.45 -1.23 -6.81
N LEU A 38 -15.88 -1.85 -5.77
CA LEU A 38 -16.37 -3.11 -5.23
C LEU A 38 -17.75 -2.97 -4.60
N ASP A 39 -17.99 -1.89 -3.86
CA ASP A 39 -19.30 -1.60 -3.27
C ASP A 39 -20.36 -1.31 -4.34
N HIS A 40 -19.97 -0.59 -5.40
CA HIS A 40 -20.84 -0.36 -6.55
C HIS A 40 -21.18 -1.67 -7.26
N ALA A 41 -20.17 -2.50 -7.58
CA ALA A 41 -20.35 -3.79 -8.23
C ALA A 41 -21.23 -4.73 -7.39
N ALA A 42 -21.02 -4.78 -6.08
CA ALA A 42 -21.85 -5.55 -5.16
C ALA A 42 -23.31 -5.08 -5.18
N THR A 43 -23.55 -3.77 -5.26
CA THR A 43 -24.90 -3.20 -5.34
C THR A 43 -25.61 -3.61 -6.63
N VAL A 44 -24.91 -3.53 -7.76
CA VAL A 44 -25.45 -3.92 -9.09
C VAL A 44 -25.75 -5.42 -9.13
N LEU A 45 -24.84 -6.26 -8.63
CA LEU A 45 -24.97 -7.72 -8.65
C LEU A 45 -25.98 -8.27 -7.63
N ARG A 46 -26.51 -7.45 -6.74
CA ARG A 46 -27.33 -7.91 -5.61
C ARG A 46 -28.61 -8.63 -6.04
N ALA A 47 -29.20 -8.23 -7.17
CA ALA A 47 -30.41 -8.83 -7.70
C ALA A 47 -30.14 -10.16 -8.43
N ASP A 48 -29.06 -10.20 -9.23
CA ASP A 48 -28.77 -11.32 -10.12
C ASP A 48 -27.90 -12.40 -9.48
N ALA A 49 -27.01 -12.01 -8.56
CA ALA A 49 -26.03 -12.88 -7.92
C ALA A 49 -25.76 -12.47 -6.45
N PRO A 50 -26.72 -12.71 -5.54
CA PRO A 50 -26.65 -12.23 -4.15
C PRO A 50 -25.47 -12.80 -3.36
N ALA A 51 -25.05 -14.03 -3.63
CA ALA A 51 -23.88 -14.64 -3.00
C ALA A 51 -22.58 -13.93 -3.42
N THR A 52 -22.45 -13.62 -4.72
CA THR A 52 -21.31 -12.87 -5.27
C THR A 52 -21.27 -11.44 -4.74
N ALA A 53 -22.41 -10.76 -4.69
CA ALA A 53 -22.54 -9.42 -4.11
C ALA A 53 -22.09 -9.39 -2.65
N ARG A 54 -22.51 -10.38 -1.84
CA ARG A 54 -22.06 -10.49 -0.45
C ARG A 54 -20.56 -10.74 -0.34
N HIS A 55 -20.00 -11.57 -1.23
CA HIS A 55 -18.56 -11.80 -1.25
C HIS A 55 -17.79 -10.52 -1.59
N MET A 56 -18.23 -9.76 -2.60
CA MET A 56 -17.61 -8.48 -2.97
C MET A 56 -17.67 -7.46 -1.83
N ALA A 57 -18.81 -7.34 -1.15
CA ALA A 57 -18.93 -6.46 0.02
C ALA A 57 -17.99 -6.85 1.16
N LEU A 58 -17.78 -8.16 1.40
CA LEU A 58 -16.83 -8.63 2.40
C LEU A 58 -15.38 -8.31 2.00
N VAL A 59 -15.03 -8.48 0.73
CA VAL A 59 -13.68 -8.13 0.22
C VAL A 59 -13.44 -6.63 0.34
N SER A 60 -14.41 -5.79 -0.04
CA SER A 60 -14.37 -4.34 0.13
C SER A 60 -14.06 -3.95 1.59
N GLN A 61 -14.79 -4.52 2.55
CA GLN A 61 -14.57 -4.30 3.97
C GLN A 61 -13.18 -4.75 4.46
N GLN A 62 -12.71 -5.90 3.99
CA GLN A 62 -11.37 -6.40 4.33
C GLN A 62 -10.27 -5.47 3.81
N MET A 63 -10.41 -4.97 2.58
CA MET A 63 -9.47 -4.03 1.99
C MET A 63 -9.45 -2.70 2.76
N ALA A 64 -10.61 -2.19 3.16
CA ALA A 64 -10.71 -1.00 4.00
C ALA A 64 -10.05 -1.20 5.38
N ALA A 65 -10.26 -2.36 6.02
CA ALA A 65 -9.64 -2.69 7.31
C ALA A 65 -8.11 -2.80 7.21
N LEU A 66 -7.60 -3.41 6.14
CA LEU A 66 -6.17 -3.47 5.85
C LEU A 66 -5.58 -2.08 5.63
N ALA A 67 -6.29 -1.20 4.91
CA ALA A 67 -5.88 0.19 4.70
C ALA A 67 -5.71 0.94 6.03
N LEU A 68 -6.71 0.83 6.91
CA LEU A 68 -6.71 1.47 8.22
C LEU A 68 -5.59 0.93 9.11
N THR A 69 -5.40 -0.39 9.11
CA THR A 69 -4.32 -1.03 9.88
C THR A 69 -2.95 -0.59 9.36
N ALA A 70 -2.77 -0.50 8.04
CA ALA A 70 -1.53 -0.02 7.43
C ALA A 70 -1.24 1.45 7.80
N LEU A 71 -2.28 2.29 7.90
CA LEU A 71 -2.15 3.67 8.36
C LEU A 71 -1.77 3.75 9.84
N GLU A 72 -2.41 2.96 10.71
CA GLU A 72 -2.13 2.94 12.16
C GLU A 72 -0.73 2.42 12.47
N THR A 73 -0.28 1.39 11.73
CA THR A 73 1.04 0.78 11.88
C THR A 73 2.13 1.51 11.10
N TRP A 74 1.79 2.59 10.39
CA TRP A 74 2.76 3.34 9.61
C TRP A 74 3.87 3.87 10.52
N PRO A 75 5.15 3.69 10.17
CA PRO A 75 6.25 4.19 10.97
C PRO A 75 6.20 5.72 11.02
N THR A 76 5.65 6.26 12.10
CA THR A 76 5.77 7.68 12.43
C THR A 76 7.22 7.90 12.80
N THR A 77 7.92 8.68 11.99
CA THR A 77 9.30 9.05 12.28
C THR A 77 9.30 9.82 13.60
N HIS A 78 9.65 9.15 14.70
CA HIS A 78 10.11 9.83 15.90
C HIS A 78 11.38 10.58 15.49
N ARG A 79 11.24 11.85 15.13
CA ARG A 79 12.37 12.78 15.23
C ARG A 79 12.69 12.91 16.73
N PRO A 80 13.98 12.84 17.10
CA PRO A 80 14.42 12.90 18.49
C PRO A 80 14.00 14.20 19.18
#